data_AF-A0A447NY25-F1
#
_entry.id   AF-A0A447NY25-F1
#
_cell.length_a   1.000
_cell.length_b   1.000
_cell.length_c   1.000
_cell.angle_alpha   90.00
_cell.angle_beta   90.00
_cell.angle_gamma   90.00
#
_symmetry.space_group_name_H-M   'P 1'
#
loop_
_entity.id
_entity.type
_entity.pdbx_description
1 polymer ?
#
loop_
_entity_poly.entity_id
_entity_poly.type
_entity_poly.pdbx_seq_one_letter_code
_entity_poly.pdbx_strand_id
1 'polypeptide(L)'
;MSNVTHQPKIGFVSLGCPKNLVDSERILTELRTEGYDVVPRYDDADMVIVNTCGFIDSAVQESLEAIGEALNENGKVIVTGCLGAKRRSDPRSASESYWKSPGRIAMSKFCSTYIITYRSRSTIHF
;
A
#
# COMPACT_ATOMS: atom_id res chain seq x y z
N MET A 1 -6.51 -9.51 -33.15
CA MET A 1 -6.38 -9.99 -31.77
C MET A 1 -6.04 -8.78 -30.92
N SER A 2 -7.03 -8.16 -30.29
CA SER A 2 -6.82 -6.96 -29.47
C SER A 2 -6.07 -7.38 -28.22
N ASN A 3 -4.82 -6.94 -28.07
CA ASN A 3 -4.12 -7.03 -26.79
C ASN A 3 -4.86 -6.12 -25.81
N VAL A 4 -5.77 -6.70 -25.04
CA VAL A 4 -6.38 -6.00 -23.90
C VAL A 4 -5.28 -5.83 -22.87
N THR A 5 -4.66 -4.66 -22.84
CA THR A 5 -3.77 -4.27 -21.76
C THR A 5 -4.62 -4.09 -20.51
N HIS A 6 -4.66 -5.11 -19.65
CA HIS A 6 -5.29 -5.02 -18.34
C HIS A 6 -4.65 -3.86 -17.57
N GLN A 7 -5.42 -2.81 -17.29
CA GLN A 7 -4.98 -1.73 -16.41
C GLN A 7 -4.88 -2.31 -15.00
N PRO A 8 -3.69 -2.28 -14.36
CA PRO A 8 -3.55 -2.87 -13.04
C PRO A 8 -4.45 -2.12 -12.05
N LYS A 9 -5.19 -2.89 -11.25
CA LYS A 9 -6.16 -2.36 -10.28
C LYS A 9 -5.52 -2.19 -8.92
N ILE A 10 -5.71 -1.04 -8.29
CA ILE A 10 -5.18 -0.70 -6.98
C ILE A 10 -6.33 -0.43 -6.02
N GLY A 11 -6.38 -1.19 -4.94
CA GLY A 11 -7.19 -0.84 -3.76
C GLY A 11 -6.46 0.24 -2.98
N PHE A 12 -7.17 1.26 -2.49
CA PHE A 12 -6.55 2.35 -1.74
C PHE A 12 -7.34 2.68 -0.48
N VAL A 13 -6.66 2.68 0.65
CA VAL A 13 -7.22 3.00 1.98
C VAL A 13 -6.37 4.08 2.61
N SER A 14 -7.02 5.05 3.26
CA SER A 14 -6.32 6.10 3.99
C SER A 14 -6.92 6.26 5.38
N LEU A 15 -6.07 6.25 6.40
CA LEU A 15 -6.45 6.22 7.80
C LEU A 15 -5.72 7.30 8.58
N GLY A 16 -6.40 7.89 9.57
CA GLY A 16 -5.81 8.82 10.53
C GLY A 16 -6.11 10.29 10.29
N CYS A 17 -5.09 11.14 10.19
CA CYS A 17 -5.23 12.58 10.38
C CYS A 17 -5.48 13.38 9.08
N PRO A 18 -5.88 14.66 9.14
CA PRO A 18 -6.12 15.49 7.95
C PRO A 18 -4.95 15.59 6.96
N LYS A 19 -3.71 15.38 7.43
CA LYS A 19 -2.54 15.30 6.55
C LYS A 19 -2.63 14.10 5.60
N ASN A 20 -3.16 12.96 6.06
CA ASN A 20 -3.30 11.77 5.23
C ASN A 20 -4.32 11.98 4.12
N LEU A 21 -5.34 12.83 4.30
CA LEU A 21 -6.28 13.19 3.24
C LEU A 21 -5.55 13.90 2.08
N VAL A 22 -4.79 14.96 2.40
CA VAL A 22 -4.02 15.72 1.40
C VAL A 22 -2.97 14.83 0.71
N ASP A 23 -2.30 13.96 1.46
CA ASP A 23 -1.34 13.03 0.89
C ASP A 23 -2.03 11.98 -0.01
N SER A 24 -3.26 11.57 0.33
CA SER A 24 -4.03 10.61 -0.46
C SER A 24 -4.47 11.17 -1.81
N GLU A 25 -4.88 12.43 -1.86
CA GLU A 25 -5.22 13.10 -3.14
C GLU A 25 -4.04 13.09 -4.11
N ARG A 26 -2.83 13.33 -3.60
CA ARG A 26 -1.59 13.27 -4.40
C ARG A 26 -1.32 11.86 -4.89
N ILE A 27 -1.38 10.86 -4.00
CA ILE A 27 -1.16 9.46 -4.36
C ILE A 27 -2.16 8.99 -5.42
N LEU A 28 -3.46 9.28 -5.24
CA LEU A 28 -4.52 8.91 -6.17
C LEU A 28 -4.35 9.59 -7.54
N THR A 29 -3.91 10.84 -7.56
CA THR A 29 -3.63 11.57 -8.81
C THR A 29 -2.46 10.94 -9.56
N GLU A 30 -1.39 10.58 -8.85
CA GLU A 30 -0.22 9.90 -9.44
C GLU A 30 -0.59 8.52 -9.99
N LEU A 31 -1.33 7.70 -9.24
CA LEU A 31 -1.80 6.39 -9.68
C LEU A 31 -2.58 6.49 -11.00
N ARG A 32 -3.53 7.43 -11.08
CA ARG A 32 -4.31 7.65 -12.31
C ARG A 32 -3.46 8.12 -13.47
N THR A 33 -2.50 9.01 -13.21
CA THR A 33 -1.58 9.54 -14.23
C THR A 33 -0.68 8.44 -14.83
N GLU A 34 -0.32 7.44 -14.02
CA GLU A 34 0.48 6.28 -14.46
C GLU A 34 -0.39 5.16 -15.07
N GLY A 35 -1.72 5.35 -15.15
CA GLY A 35 -2.65 4.42 -15.80
C GLY A 35 -3.15 3.27 -14.92
N TYR A 36 -3.07 3.41 -13.60
CA TYR A 36 -3.69 2.48 -12.66
C TYR A 36 -5.19 2.77 -12.52
N ASP A 37 -5.99 1.71 -12.42
CA ASP A 37 -7.41 1.80 -12.08
C ASP A 37 -7.56 1.68 -10.56
N VAL A 38 -8.28 2.60 -9.91
CA VAL A 38 -8.44 2.60 -8.45
C VAL A 38 -9.80 2.00 -8.12
N VAL A 39 -9.80 0.88 -7.40
CA VAL A 39 -11.00 0.12 -7.05
C VAL A 39 -11.31 0.21 -5.56
N PRO A 40 -12.60 0.17 -5.17
CA PRO A 40 -13.01 0.33 -3.77
C PRO A 40 -12.86 -0.93 -2.91
N ARG A 41 -12.64 -2.10 -3.52
CA ARG A 41 -12.59 -3.39 -2.81
C ARG A 41 -11.21 -4.03 -2.90
N TYR A 42 -10.79 -4.73 -1.84
CA TYR A 42 -9.49 -5.40 -1.80
C TYR A 42 -9.42 -6.63 -2.70
N ASP A 43 -10.51 -7.40 -2.79
CA ASP A 43 -10.60 -8.61 -3.61
C ASP A 43 -10.58 -8.33 -5.13
N ASP A 44 -11.04 -7.16 -5.55
CA ASP A 44 -11.01 -6.70 -6.94
C ASP A 44 -9.67 -6.08 -7.36
N ALA A 45 -8.74 -5.88 -6.42
CA ALA A 45 -7.47 -5.21 -6.66
C ALA A 45 -6.34 -6.21 -7.00
N ASP A 46 -5.40 -5.79 -7.85
CA ASP A 46 -4.15 -6.52 -8.05
C ASP A 46 -3.17 -6.31 -6.88
N MET A 47 -3.36 -5.23 -6.12
CA MET A 47 -2.59 -4.82 -4.94
C MET A 47 -3.35 -3.76 -4.13
N VAL A 48 -3.17 -3.75 -2.81
CA VAL A 48 -3.75 -2.73 -1.92
C VAL A 48 -2.67 -1.79 -1.38
N ILE A 49 -2.92 -0.49 -1.40
CA ILE A 49 -2.13 0.53 -0.71
C ILE A 49 -2.89 0.99 0.54
N VAL A 50 -2.26 0.89 1.71
CA VAL A 50 -2.79 1.39 2.98
C VAL A 50 -1.95 2.58 3.44
N ASN A 51 -2.51 3.79 3.39
CA ASN A 51 -1.90 5.02 3.88
C ASN A 51 -2.23 5.24 5.37
N THR A 52 -1.21 5.13 6.22
CA THR A 52 -1.36 5.00 7.68
C THR A 52 -0.90 6.23 8.44
N CYS A 53 -1.41 6.43 9.65
CA CYS A 53 -0.94 7.46 10.56
C CYS A 53 -0.13 6.83 11.71
N GLY A 54 1.05 7.37 11.99
CA GLY A 54 1.94 6.90 13.08
C GLY A 54 1.91 7.76 14.34
N PHE A 55 1.09 8.82 14.36
CA PHE A 55 1.11 9.87 15.38
C PHE A 55 -0.04 9.78 16.39
N ILE A 56 -1.19 9.21 15.99
CA ILE A 56 -2.37 9.09 16.83
C ILE A 56 -2.55 7.61 17.17
N ASP A 57 -2.54 7.26 18.45
CA ASP A 57 -2.55 5.84 18.88
C ASP A 57 -3.79 5.08 18.41
N SER A 58 -4.97 5.71 18.41
CA SER A 58 -6.20 5.09 17.86
C SER A 58 -6.04 4.81 16.36
N ALA A 59 -5.46 5.75 15.61
CA ALA A 59 -5.20 5.58 14.19
C ALA A 59 -4.11 4.54 13.90
N VAL A 60 -3.18 4.29 14.83
CA VAL A 60 -2.20 3.22 14.72
C VAL A 60 -2.89 1.86 14.79
N GLN A 61 -3.81 1.68 15.74
CA GLN A 61 -4.56 0.43 15.87
C GLN A 61 -5.44 0.17 14.63
N GLU A 62 -6.20 1.16 14.19
CA GLU A 62 -6.99 1.09 12.94
C GLU A 62 -6.10 0.78 11.72
N SER A 63 -4.91 1.39 11.66
CA SER A 63 -3.95 1.12 10.58
C SER A 63 -3.49 -0.34 10.57
N LEU A 64 -3.24 -0.94 11.74
CA LEU A 64 -2.81 -2.33 11.84
C LEU A 64 -3.94 -3.30 11.45
N GLU A 65 -5.18 -3.00 11.85
CA GLU A 65 -6.36 -3.79 11.48
C GLU A 65 -6.59 -3.78 9.98
N ALA A 66 -6.57 -2.61 9.34
CA ALA A 66 -6.72 -2.49 7.89
C ALA A 66 -5.60 -3.18 7.11
N ILE A 67 -4.36 -3.15 7.60
CA ILE A 67 -3.25 -3.92 7.00
C ILE A 67 -3.54 -5.43 7.07
N GLY A 68 -4.03 -5.91 8.21
CA GLY A 68 -4.38 -7.31 8.42
C GLY A 68 -5.51 -7.76 7.50
N GLU A 69 -6.57 -6.96 7.39
CA GLU A 69 -7.71 -7.21 6.48
C GLU A 69 -7.26 -7.25 5.02
N ALA A 70 -6.52 -6.24 4.56
CA ALA A 70 -5.98 -6.19 3.20
C ALA A 70 -5.04 -7.37 2.89
N LEU A 71 -4.27 -7.84 3.88
CA LEU A 71 -3.43 -9.03 3.72
C LEU A 71 -4.24 -10.32 3.61
N ASN A 72 -5.34 -10.42 4.34
CA ASN A 72 -6.22 -11.57 4.32
C ASN A 72 -7.03 -11.64 3.01
N GLU A 73 -7.53 -10.51 2.53
CA GLU A 73 -8.41 -10.45 1.36
C GLU A 73 -7.64 -10.39 0.02
N ASN A 74 -6.53 -9.65 -0.04
CA ASN A 74 -5.76 -9.46 -1.27
C ASN A 74 -4.43 -10.23 -1.29
N GLY A 75 -3.72 -10.23 -0.17
CA GLY A 75 -2.42 -10.91 -0.05
C GLY A 75 -1.21 -10.15 -0.62
N LYS A 76 -1.40 -8.98 -1.25
CA LYS A 76 -0.33 -8.05 -1.67
C LYS A 76 -0.64 -6.64 -1.18
N VAL A 77 0.08 -6.20 -0.15
CA VAL A 77 -0.18 -4.91 0.49
C VAL A 77 1.07 -4.04 0.50
N ILE A 78 0.91 -2.78 0.07
CA ILE A 78 1.86 -1.69 0.28
C ILE A 78 1.35 -0.85 1.45
N VAL A 79 2.15 -0.74 2.49
CA VAL A 79 1.89 0.20 3.59
C VAL A 79 2.68 1.46 3.33
N THR A 80 2.00 2.59 3.37
CA THR A 80 2.56 3.93 3.23
C THR A 80 2.07 4.79 4.40
N GLY A 81 2.48 6.04 4.49
CA GLY A 81 2.23 6.97 5.60
C GLY A 81 3.29 6.94 6.72
N CYS A 82 2.95 7.53 7.86
CA CYS A 82 3.93 7.81 8.94
C CYS A 82 4.19 6.60 9.85
N LEU A 83 3.32 5.59 9.87
CA LEU A 83 3.55 4.37 10.64
C LEU A 83 4.67 3.51 10.03
N GLY A 84 4.77 3.49 8.69
CA GLY A 84 5.86 2.82 7.97
C GLY A 84 7.24 3.40 8.30
N ALA A 85 7.30 4.68 8.67
CA ALA A 85 8.52 5.34 9.13
C ALA A 85 8.96 4.86 10.51
N LYS A 86 8.01 4.76 11.45
CA LYS A 86 8.24 4.33 12.84
C LYS A 86 8.70 2.87 12.93
N ARG A 87 8.16 1.98 12.08
CA ARG A 87 8.58 0.56 12.05
C ARG A 87 10.04 0.42 11.58
N ARG A 88 10.50 1.19 10.60
CA ARG A 88 11.88 1.09 10.10
C ARG A 88 12.96 1.43 11.14
N SER A 89 12.64 2.22 12.15
CA SER A 89 13.52 2.48 13.30
C SER A 89 13.50 1.37 14.37
N ASP A 90 12.62 0.36 14.25
CA ASP A 90 12.62 -0.83 15.11
C ASP A 90 13.56 -1.90 14.52
N PRO A 91 14.67 -2.25 15.20
CA PRO A 91 15.60 -3.28 14.70
C PRO A 91 14.99 -4.67 14.54
N ARG A 92 13.77 -4.92 15.07
CA ARG A 92 13.03 -6.19 14.88
C ARG A 92 12.20 -6.24 13.59
N SER A 93 12.02 -5.12 12.88
CA SER A 93 11.26 -5.09 11.62
C SER A 93 12.12 -5.40 10.38
N ALA A 94 13.42 -5.65 10.56
CA ALA A 94 14.42 -5.73 9.48
C ALA A 94 14.35 -6.99 8.59
N SER A 95 13.34 -7.85 8.74
CA SER A 95 13.13 -9.02 7.85
C SER A 95 12.19 -8.74 6.66
N GLU A 96 11.77 -7.50 6.43
CA GLU A 96 10.88 -7.08 5.35
C GLU A 96 11.60 -7.05 3.99
N SER A 97 11.28 -8.01 3.13
CA SER A 97 11.77 -8.05 1.75
C SER A 97 11.19 -6.90 0.94
N TYR A 98 12.04 -5.94 0.58
CA TYR A 98 11.75 -4.90 -0.40
C TYR A 98 11.46 -5.57 -1.75
N TRP A 99 10.19 -5.63 -2.15
CA TRP A 99 9.85 -6.01 -3.51
C TRP A 99 10.08 -4.81 -4.44
N LYS A 100 11.15 -4.87 -5.25
CA LYS A 100 11.18 -4.12 -6.50
C LYS A 100 10.17 -4.78 -7.43
N SER A 101 9.00 -4.17 -7.59
CA SER A 101 8.02 -4.63 -8.57
C SER A 101 8.65 -4.76 -9.96
N PRO A 102 8.52 -5.92 -10.64
CA PRO A 102 8.94 -6.07 -12.03
C PRO A 102 8.01 -5.34 -13.02
N GLY A 103 7.05 -4.54 -12.54
CA GLY A 103 6.15 -3.75 -13.36
C GLY A 103 5.84 -2.38 -12.75
N ARG A 104 6.51 -1.35 -13.26
CA ARG A 104 6.02 0.02 -13.49
C ARG A 104 5.35 0.88 -12.40
N ILE A 105 5.24 0.49 -11.12
CA ILE A 105 4.96 1.50 -10.09
C ILE A 105 6.27 2.19 -9.76
N ALA A 106 6.52 3.38 -10.34
CA ALA A 106 7.67 4.21 -10.00
C ALA A 106 7.51 4.76 -8.59
N MET A 107 7.81 3.91 -7.60
CA MET A 107 7.63 4.16 -6.18
C MET A 107 8.42 5.37 -5.65
N SER A 108 9.37 5.86 -6.45
CA SER A 108 10.15 7.07 -6.19
C SER A 108 9.35 8.37 -6.27
N LYS A 109 8.11 8.35 -6.79
CA LYS A 109 7.28 9.55 -6.97
C LYS A 109 6.40 9.91 -5.76
N PHE A 110 6.04 8.94 -4.91
CA PHE A 110 5.29 9.14 -3.66
C PHE A 110 6.13 9.75 -2.50
N CYS A 111 7.12 10.57 -2.86
CA CYS A 111 8.26 11.02 -2.08
C CYS A 111 7.90 11.60 -0.69
N SER A 112 8.67 11.18 0.31
CA SER A 112 8.52 11.27 1.80
C SER A 112 7.91 10.06 2.49
N THR A 113 7.39 9.10 1.75
CA THR A 113 6.55 8.05 2.34
C THR A 113 7.25 6.70 2.43
N TYR A 114 7.19 6.09 3.61
CA TYR A 114 7.93 4.87 3.95
C TYR A 114 7.12 3.65 3.52
N ILE A 115 7.62 2.91 2.53
CA ILE A 115 6.90 1.78 1.95
C ILE A 115 7.37 0.46 2.55
N ILE A 116 6.41 -0.29 3.08
CA ILE A 116 6.59 -1.67 3.52
C ILE A 116 5.68 -2.56 2.69
N THR A 117 6.22 -3.60 2.08
CA THR A 117 5.45 -4.58 1.32
C THR A 117 5.21 -5.83 2.15
N TYR A 118 3.95 -6.22 2.31
CA TYR A 118 3.55 -7.47 2.95
C TYR A 118 3.01 -8.45 1.89
N ARG A 119 3.37 -9.73 2.03
CA ARG A 119 2.80 -10.83 1.25
C ARG A 119 2.31 -11.92 2.19
N SER A 120 1.10 -12.43 1.96
CA SER A 120 0.58 -13.58 2.71
C SER A 120 1.53 -14.79 2.59
N ARG A 121 1.86 -15.44 3.70
CA ARG A 121 2.79 -16.60 3.75
C ARG A 121 2.27 -17.81 2.96
N SER A 122 0.99 -17.85 2.62
CA SER A 122 0.33 -19.00 1.97
C SER A 122 0.59 -19.11 0.46
N THR A 123 1.34 -18.19 -0.16
CA THR A 123 1.59 -18.18 -1.62
C THR A 123 3.06 -18.37 -2.00
N ILE A 124 3.85 -19.08 -1.19
CA ILE A 124 5.15 -19.64 -1.60
C ILE A 124 4.88 -20.99 -2.26
N HIS A 125 4.56 -20.98 -3.55
CA HIS A 125 4.83 -22.14 -4.39
C HIS A 125 6.31 -22.04 -4.79
N PHE A 126 7.09 -23.04 -4.40
CA PHE A 126 8.44 -23.29 -4.91
C PHE A 126 8.42 -23.52 -6.43
#